data_AF-A0AAD8G061-F1
#
_entry.id   AF-A0AAD8G061-F1
#
_cell.length_a   1.000
_cell.length_b   1.000
_cell.length_c   1.000
_cell.angle_alpha   90.00
_cell.angle_beta   90.00
_cell.angle_gamma   90.00
#
_symmetry.space_group_name_H-M   'P 1'
#
loop_
_entity.id
_entity.type
_entity.pdbx_description
1 polymer ?
#
loop_
_entity_poly.entity_id
_entity_poly.type
_entity_poly.pdbx_seq_one_letter_code
_entity_poly.pdbx_strand_id
1 'polypeptide(L)'
;VTAECRTGWFSSDEPSGTGDIESLMQLQQKYPGQICRNPLSVEAQTISGISALNTENIFQAYDTTYGFACINSAQKNRICEDYQVRFTCPAEFCSDCRTRWFNRDSPSGKGDYETLLQLQEEYPGEICSDLWSIEALTLSGIPASQTGNIFQV
;
A
#
# COMPACT_ATOMS: atom_id res chain seq x y z
N VAL A 1 -11.99 21.98 -6.68
CA VAL A 1 -12.20 20.69 -5.99
C VAL A 1 -10.91 19.92 -6.14
N THR A 2 -10.11 19.81 -5.09
CA THR A 2 -8.93 18.93 -5.11
C THR A 2 -9.46 17.51 -5.30
N ALA A 3 -8.99 16.81 -6.32
CA ALA A 3 -9.35 15.41 -6.52
C ALA A 3 -8.92 14.60 -5.29
N GLU A 4 -9.80 13.79 -4.74
CA GLU A 4 -9.45 12.91 -3.62
C GLU A 4 -8.39 11.90 -4.09
N CYS A 5 -7.32 11.75 -3.30
CA CYS A 5 -6.27 10.78 -3.56
C CYS A 5 -6.80 9.37 -3.25
N ARG A 6 -7.30 8.69 -4.28
CA ARG A 6 -7.82 7.32 -4.18
C ARG A 6 -6.90 6.37 -4.91
N THR A 7 -6.65 5.23 -4.30
CA THR A 7 -5.90 4.14 -4.92
C THR A 7 -6.72 3.46 -6.02
N GLY A 8 -6.08 2.56 -6.78
CA GLY A 8 -6.80 1.54 -7.54
C GLY A 8 -7.60 0.59 -6.64
N TRP A 9 -8.38 -0.30 -7.27
CA TRP A 9 -9.05 -1.40 -6.58
C TRP A 9 -8.08 -2.58 -6.42
N PHE A 10 -8.11 -3.22 -5.26
CA PHE A 10 -7.29 -4.37 -4.92
C PHE A 10 -8.18 -5.51 -4.42
N SER A 11 -7.91 -6.72 -4.92
CA SER A 11 -8.45 -7.97 -4.41
C SER A 11 -7.29 -8.96 -4.30
N SER A 12 -7.19 -9.61 -3.14
CA SER A 12 -6.10 -10.50 -2.79
C SER A 12 -6.54 -11.87 -2.32
N ASP A 13 -7.82 -12.03 -1.99
CA ASP A 13 -8.45 -13.28 -1.59
C ASP A 13 -9.63 -13.60 -2.52
N GLU A 14 -10.09 -14.84 -2.48
CA GLU A 14 -11.35 -15.28 -3.11
C GLU A 14 -12.28 -15.74 -1.98
N PRO A 15 -13.62 -15.69 -2.13
CA PRO A 15 -14.58 -16.01 -1.04
C PRO A 15 -14.59 -17.47 -0.57
N SER A 16 -13.66 -18.30 -1.07
CA SER A 16 -13.51 -19.71 -0.71
C SER A 16 -12.90 -19.89 0.70
N GLY A 17 -13.03 -21.09 1.27
CA GLY A 17 -12.47 -21.37 2.60
C GLY A 17 -13.11 -20.54 3.71
N THR A 18 -12.31 -19.71 4.38
CA THR A 18 -12.72 -18.94 5.58
C THR A 18 -13.71 -17.81 5.25
N GLY A 19 -13.62 -17.22 4.07
CA GLY A 19 -14.34 -16.01 3.70
C GLY A 19 -13.56 -15.24 2.63
N ASP A 20 -13.80 -13.94 2.55
CA ASP A 20 -13.07 -13.04 1.66
C ASP A 20 -12.41 -11.93 2.50
N ILE A 21 -11.07 -11.88 2.49
CA ILE A 21 -10.28 -11.04 3.40
C ILE A 21 -9.30 -10.16 2.62
N GLU A 22 -9.56 -8.86 2.67
CA GLU A 22 -8.72 -7.82 2.09
C GLU A 22 -7.99 -7.05 3.19
N SER A 23 -7.01 -7.73 3.80
CA SER A 23 -6.19 -7.16 4.88
C SER A 23 -5.27 -6.06 4.36
N LEU A 24 -5.34 -4.86 4.97
CA LEU A 24 -4.48 -3.73 4.60
C LEU A 24 -2.99 -4.09 4.64
N MET A 25 -2.55 -4.82 5.68
CA MET A 25 -1.15 -5.22 5.83
C MET A 25 -0.71 -6.15 4.70
N GLN A 26 -1.53 -7.15 4.35
CA GLN A 26 -1.21 -8.10 3.28
C GLN A 26 -1.24 -7.40 1.91
N LEU A 27 -2.20 -6.50 1.70
CA LEU A 27 -2.30 -5.69 0.50
C LEU A 27 -1.09 -4.77 0.32
N GLN A 28 -0.64 -4.08 1.38
CA GLN A 28 0.58 -3.25 1.34
C GLN A 28 1.84 -4.07 1.02
N GLN A 29 1.92 -5.32 1.50
CA GLN A 29 3.02 -6.23 1.17
C GLN A 29 2.95 -6.73 -0.29
N LYS A 30 1.75 -7.04 -0.78
CA LYS A 30 1.52 -7.55 -2.14
C LYS A 30 1.67 -6.45 -3.20
N TYR A 31 1.29 -5.21 -2.88
CA TYR A 31 1.31 -4.04 -3.76
C TYR A 31 2.17 -2.91 -3.16
N PRO A 32 3.50 -3.11 -3.01
CA PRO A 32 4.37 -2.15 -2.35
C PRO A 32 4.34 -0.79 -3.05
N GLY A 33 4.14 0.27 -2.27
CA GLY A 33 4.09 1.65 -2.76
C GLY A 33 2.78 2.08 -3.42
N GLN A 34 1.81 1.18 -3.61
CA GLN A 34 0.52 1.51 -4.24
C GLN A 34 -0.58 1.91 -3.25
N ILE A 35 -0.38 1.63 -1.96
CA ILE A 35 -1.30 1.95 -0.87
C ILE A 35 -0.51 2.71 0.21
N CYS A 36 -1.03 3.86 0.64
CA CYS A 36 -0.40 4.62 1.73
C CYS A 36 -0.39 3.81 3.03
N ARG A 37 0.59 4.11 3.90
CA ARG A 37 0.75 3.43 5.19
C ARG A 37 -0.50 3.52 6.07
N ASN A 38 -1.12 4.70 6.12
CA ASN A 38 -2.30 4.99 6.94
C ASN A 38 -3.41 5.60 6.06
N PRO A 39 -4.34 4.78 5.54
CA PRO A 39 -5.51 5.27 4.82
C PRO A 39 -6.46 6.12 5.66
N LEU A 40 -7.10 7.10 5.02
CA LEU A 40 -8.12 7.95 5.61
C LEU A 40 -9.51 7.31 5.55
N SER A 41 -9.77 6.51 4.52
CA SER A 41 -10.98 5.71 4.39
C SER A 41 -10.74 4.46 3.54
N VAL A 42 -11.65 3.50 3.65
CA VAL A 42 -11.72 2.30 2.81
C VAL A 42 -13.10 2.25 2.15
N GLU A 43 -13.12 1.91 0.87
CA GLU A 43 -14.32 1.57 0.12
C GLU A 43 -14.21 0.11 -0.31
N ALA A 44 -15.31 -0.64 -0.19
CA ALA A 44 -15.40 -2.03 -0.62
C ALA A 44 -16.59 -2.23 -1.57
N GLN A 45 -16.38 -3.01 -2.62
CA GLN A 45 -17.39 -3.43 -3.57
C GLN A 45 -17.10 -4.85 -4.03
N THR A 46 -18.10 -5.54 -4.58
CA THR A 46 -17.86 -6.83 -5.23
C THR A 46 -17.00 -6.64 -6.48
N ILE A 47 -16.41 -7.72 -6.99
CA ILE A 47 -15.72 -7.69 -8.31
C ILE A 47 -16.63 -7.20 -9.44
N SER A 48 -17.96 -7.38 -9.30
CA SER A 48 -18.99 -6.90 -10.24
C SER A 48 -19.42 -5.44 -10.02
N GLY A 49 -18.82 -4.73 -9.05
CA GLY A 49 -19.06 -3.30 -8.80
C GLY A 49 -20.26 -3.00 -7.90
N ILE A 50 -20.83 -4.00 -7.22
CA ILE A 50 -21.90 -3.80 -6.25
C ILE A 50 -21.27 -3.32 -4.94
N SER A 51 -21.66 -2.15 -4.44
CA SER A 51 -21.17 -1.67 -3.13
C SER A 51 -21.41 -2.72 -2.05
N ALA A 52 -20.42 -2.95 -1.20
CA ALA A 52 -20.51 -3.92 -0.11
C ALA A 52 -21.66 -3.63 0.85
N LEU A 53 -22.06 -2.35 0.99
CA LEU A 53 -23.23 -1.98 1.81
C LEU A 53 -24.56 -2.51 1.26
N ASN A 54 -24.59 -2.92 -0.02
CA ASN A 54 -25.78 -3.41 -0.71
C ASN A 54 -25.81 -4.94 -0.88
N THR A 55 -24.79 -5.67 -0.42
CA THR A 55 -24.71 -7.15 -0.56
C THR A 55 -25.35 -7.90 0.61
N GLU A 56 -25.73 -7.16 1.67
CA GLU A 56 -26.24 -7.69 2.94
C GLU A 56 -25.29 -8.67 3.67
N ASN A 57 -24.05 -8.84 3.21
CA ASN A 57 -23.05 -9.64 3.92
C ASN A 57 -22.70 -9.00 5.26
N ILE A 58 -22.35 -9.82 6.25
CA ILE A 58 -21.91 -9.39 7.57
C ILE A 58 -20.38 -9.26 7.53
N PHE A 59 -19.88 -8.05 7.77
CA PHE A 59 -18.44 -7.76 7.75
C PHE A 59 -17.84 -7.86 9.16
N GLN A 60 -16.78 -8.65 9.29
CA GLN A 60 -15.99 -8.76 10.51
C GLN A 60 -15.05 -7.56 10.67
N ALA A 61 -14.59 -7.00 9.54
CA ALA A 61 -13.80 -5.78 9.50
C ALA A 61 -14.21 -4.93 8.29
N TYR A 62 -14.24 -3.61 8.48
CA TYR A 62 -14.49 -2.61 7.44
C TYR A 62 -13.95 -1.27 7.96
N ASP A 63 -12.63 -1.14 8.03
CA ASP A 63 -11.96 0.02 8.59
C ASP A 63 -10.55 0.18 8.02
N THR A 64 -9.92 1.33 8.30
CA THR A 64 -8.59 1.66 7.76
C THR A 64 -7.43 1.08 8.56
N THR A 65 -7.70 0.37 9.66
CA THR A 65 -6.66 -0.28 10.47
C THR A 65 -6.46 -1.72 10.02
N TYR A 66 -7.55 -2.47 9.86
CA TYR A 66 -7.52 -3.85 9.41
C TYR A 66 -7.66 -3.98 7.89
N GLY A 67 -8.48 -3.14 7.26
CA GLY A 67 -8.94 -3.31 5.89
C GLY A 67 -10.38 -3.81 5.85
N PHE A 68 -10.62 -4.90 5.13
CA PHE A 68 -11.96 -5.47 4.97
C PHE A 68 -11.93 -6.98 5.17
N ALA A 69 -12.96 -7.52 5.83
CA ALA A 69 -13.13 -8.96 5.97
C ALA A 69 -14.60 -9.36 6.02
N CYS A 70 -14.98 -10.26 5.13
CA CYS A 70 -16.20 -11.04 5.22
C CYS A 70 -15.82 -12.47 5.62
N ILE A 71 -16.51 -13.05 6.61
CA ILE A 71 -16.25 -14.42 7.09
C ILE A 71 -17.46 -15.30 6.76
N ASN A 72 -17.23 -16.43 6.08
CA ASN A 72 -18.28 -17.35 5.63
C ASN A 72 -19.12 -17.89 6.79
N SER A 73 -18.49 -18.28 7.90
CA SER A 73 -19.19 -18.81 9.08
C SER A 73 -20.05 -17.77 9.81
N ALA A 74 -19.84 -16.48 9.55
CA ALA A 74 -20.66 -15.40 10.11
C ALA A 74 -21.89 -15.06 9.25
N GLN A 75 -21.98 -15.60 8.03
CA GLN A 75 -23.10 -15.32 7.11
C GLN A 75 -24.31 -16.20 7.40
N LYS A 76 -25.52 -15.69 7.14
CA LYS A 76 -26.78 -16.44 7.30
C LYS A 76 -27.13 -17.20 6.03
N ASN A 77 -26.91 -18.51 6.02
CA ASN A 77 -27.26 -19.42 4.91
C ASN A 77 -26.69 -19.02 3.54
N ARG A 78 -25.59 -18.25 3.51
CA ARG A 78 -24.85 -17.86 2.30
C ARG A 78 -23.35 -17.85 2.60
N ILE A 79 -22.54 -17.68 1.57
CA ILE A 79 -21.11 -17.38 1.71
C ILE A 79 -20.88 -15.90 1.39
N CYS A 80 -19.67 -15.42 1.64
CA CYS A 80 -19.24 -14.09 1.21
C CYS A 80 -19.31 -13.96 -0.31
N GLU A 81 -19.66 -12.75 -0.77
CA GLU A 81 -19.35 -12.34 -2.14
C GLU A 81 -17.84 -12.15 -2.29
N ASP A 82 -17.38 -12.07 -3.54
CA ASP A 82 -16.00 -11.76 -3.89
C ASP A 82 -15.80 -10.24 -3.96
N TYR A 83 -14.98 -9.67 -3.07
CA TYR A 83 -14.78 -8.23 -2.90
C TYR A 83 -13.42 -7.75 -3.39
N GLN A 84 -13.40 -6.45 -3.66
CA GLN A 84 -12.22 -5.64 -3.86
C GLN A 84 -12.36 -4.35 -3.06
N VAL A 85 -11.23 -3.83 -2.59
CA VAL A 85 -11.16 -2.59 -1.81
C VAL A 85 -10.34 -1.53 -2.50
N ARG A 86 -10.67 -0.27 -2.24
CA ARG A 86 -9.78 0.86 -2.52
C ARG A 86 -9.71 1.77 -1.31
N PHE A 87 -8.61 2.50 -1.22
CA PHE A 87 -8.31 3.35 -0.08
C PHE A 87 -8.26 4.80 -0.50
N THR A 88 -8.75 5.68 0.37
CA THR A 88 -8.43 7.11 0.28
C THR A 88 -7.19 7.36 1.10
N CYS A 89 -6.21 8.02 0.50
CA CYS A 89 -4.95 8.37 1.13
C CYS A 89 -4.85 9.89 1.34
N PRO A 90 -3.91 10.35 2.18
CA PRO A 90 -3.53 11.76 2.21
C PRO A 90 -3.21 12.27 0.80
N ALA A 91 -3.56 13.52 0.49
CA ALA A 91 -3.43 14.08 -0.86
C ALA A 91 -1.99 14.00 -1.39
N GLU A 92 -1.04 14.09 -0.47
CA GLU A 92 0.40 14.04 -0.69
C GLU A 92 0.85 12.67 -1.21
N PHE A 93 0.14 11.59 -0.88
CA PHE A 93 0.44 10.25 -1.40
C PHE A 93 0.25 10.16 -2.92
N CYS A 94 -0.75 10.86 -3.45
CA CYS A 94 -0.98 10.96 -4.89
C CYS A 94 -0.30 12.21 -5.49
N SER A 95 0.52 12.93 -4.71
CA SER A 95 1.26 14.04 -5.28
C SER A 95 2.30 13.51 -6.26
N ASP A 96 2.50 14.22 -7.37
CA ASP A 96 3.54 13.90 -8.36
C ASP A 96 4.96 14.21 -7.85
N CYS A 97 5.15 14.45 -6.53
CA CYS A 97 6.46 14.72 -5.97
C CYS A 97 7.26 13.42 -5.85
N ARG A 98 7.91 13.08 -6.95
CA ARG A 98 8.88 12.00 -7.03
C ARG A 98 10.23 12.60 -7.31
N THR A 99 11.19 12.34 -6.43
CA THR A 99 12.56 12.79 -6.65
C THR A 99 13.19 11.99 -7.79
N ARG A 100 14.30 12.49 -8.33
CA ARG A 100 15.22 11.64 -9.10
C ARG A 100 15.82 10.54 -8.20
N TRP A 101 16.49 9.58 -8.82
CA TRP A 101 17.35 8.63 -8.10
C TRP A 101 18.56 9.35 -7.51
N PHE A 102 18.94 8.96 -6.29
CA PHE A 102 20.17 9.37 -5.63
C PHE A 102 21.05 8.14 -5.45
N ASN A 103 22.34 8.33 -5.65
CA ASN A 103 23.39 7.34 -5.42
C ASN A 103 24.55 8.11 -4.82
N ARG A 104 24.61 8.15 -3.49
CA ARG A 104 25.47 9.10 -2.77
C ARG A 104 26.86 8.52 -2.56
N ASP A 105 26.94 7.24 -2.25
CA ASP A 105 28.20 6.54 -2.07
C ASP A 105 28.27 5.25 -2.89
N SER A 106 29.12 4.33 -2.47
CA SER A 106 29.32 3.05 -3.14
C SER A 106 29.42 2.00 -2.05
N PRO A 107 29.02 0.75 -2.34
CA PRO A 107 28.90 -0.32 -1.35
C PRO A 107 30.28 -0.74 -0.81
N SER A 108 30.81 0.04 0.13
CA SER A 108 32.19 -0.05 0.60
C SER A 108 32.27 0.26 2.09
N GLY A 109 33.26 -0.30 2.77
CA GLY A 109 33.38 -0.13 4.21
C GLY A 109 32.20 -0.73 4.98
N LYS A 110 31.31 0.13 5.48
CA LYS A 110 30.19 -0.27 6.36
C LYS A 110 28.86 -0.52 5.63
N GLY A 111 28.73 -0.12 4.37
CA GLY A 111 27.48 -0.27 3.62
C GLY A 111 27.41 0.64 2.39
N ASP A 112 26.20 0.74 1.85
CA ASP A 112 25.76 1.64 0.78
C ASP A 112 24.63 2.50 1.39
N TYR A 113 24.76 3.84 1.38
CA TYR A 113 23.99 4.75 2.24
C TYR A 113 23.42 5.97 1.51
N GLU A 114 22.13 5.87 1.19
CA GLU A 114 21.27 6.98 0.73
C GLU A 114 20.40 7.51 1.88
N THR A 115 21.02 7.90 3.00
CA THR A 115 20.23 8.38 4.16
C THR A 115 19.55 9.71 3.89
N LEU A 116 18.30 9.84 4.33
CA LEU A 116 17.48 11.04 4.08
C LEU A 116 18.16 12.33 4.55
N LEU A 117 18.73 12.33 5.76
CA LEU A 117 19.39 13.50 6.33
C LEU A 117 20.55 13.97 5.45
N GLN A 118 21.40 13.06 5.00
CA GLN A 118 22.55 13.42 4.16
C GLN A 118 22.10 13.92 2.78
N LEU A 119 21.10 13.29 2.18
CA LEU A 119 20.59 13.75 0.88
C LEU A 119 19.93 15.13 0.99
N GLN A 120 19.25 15.46 2.09
CA GLN A 120 18.67 16.79 2.32
C GLN A 120 19.73 17.87 2.49
N GLU A 121 20.85 17.55 3.15
CA GLU A 121 22.00 18.46 3.29
C GLU A 121 22.73 18.69 1.96
N GLU A 122 22.92 17.63 1.17
CA GLU A 122 23.70 17.66 -0.07
C GLU A 122 22.91 18.22 -1.26
N TYR A 123 21.58 18.00 -1.29
CA TYR A 123 20.68 18.40 -2.38
C TYR A 123 19.50 19.22 -1.87
N PRO A 124 19.74 20.43 -1.32
CA PRO A 124 18.68 21.24 -0.71
C PRO A 124 17.62 21.63 -1.75
N GLY A 125 16.36 21.29 -1.45
CA GLY A 125 15.21 21.59 -2.31
C GLY A 125 14.95 20.59 -3.44
N GLU A 126 15.82 19.58 -3.64
CA GLU A 126 15.54 18.48 -4.59
C GLU A 126 14.71 17.36 -3.99
N ILE A 127 14.57 17.34 -2.66
CA ILE A 127 13.79 16.36 -1.91
C ILE A 127 12.45 16.98 -1.53
N CYS A 128 11.38 16.20 -1.73
CA CYS A 128 10.04 16.59 -1.36
C CYS A 128 9.96 16.98 0.12
N SER A 129 9.23 18.05 0.42
CA SER A 129 9.07 18.54 1.79
C SER A 129 8.44 17.50 2.72
N ASP A 130 7.58 16.64 2.17
CA ASP A 130 6.92 15.54 2.88
C ASP A 130 7.15 14.23 2.14
N LEU A 131 7.88 13.30 2.78
CA LEU A 131 8.22 11.99 2.22
C LEU A 131 7.33 10.90 2.81
N TRP A 132 6.68 10.12 1.94
CA TRP A 132 5.73 9.08 2.33
C TRP A 132 6.19 7.66 2.01
N SER A 133 7.10 7.51 1.06
CA SER A 133 7.68 6.24 0.66
C SER A 133 9.12 6.43 0.19
N ILE A 134 9.88 5.34 0.18
CA ILE A 134 11.20 5.26 -0.43
C ILE A 134 11.20 4.06 -1.38
N GLU A 135 11.77 4.26 -2.56
CA GLU A 135 12.11 3.18 -3.47
C GLU A 135 13.64 3.04 -3.50
N ALA A 136 14.12 1.79 -3.54
CA ALA A 136 15.54 1.49 -3.60
C ALA A 136 15.79 0.39 -4.63
N LEU A 137 16.78 0.60 -5.50
CA LEU A 137 17.22 -0.34 -6.53
C LEU A 137 18.74 -0.28 -6.69
N THR A 138 19.33 -1.39 -7.14
CA THR A 138 20.75 -1.41 -7.52
C THR A 138 20.99 -0.58 -8.77
N LEU A 139 22.25 -0.21 -9.06
CA LEU A 139 22.61 0.45 -10.33
C LEU A 139 22.24 -0.36 -11.58
N SER A 140 21.98 -1.66 -11.44
CA SER A 140 21.49 -2.55 -12.50
C SER A 140 19.97 -2.66 -12.56
N GLY A 141 19.23 -1.88 -11.76
CA GLY A 141 17.77 -1.83 -11.75
C GLY A 141 17.08 -2.93 -10.94
N ILE A 142 17.83 -3.69 -10.12
CA ILE A 142 17.24 -4.76 -9.28
C ILE A 142 16.63 -4.11 -8.03
N PRO A 143 15.33 -4.25 -7.76
CA PRO A 143 14.72 -3.72 -6.54
C PRO A 143 15.40 -4.27 -5.28
N ALA A 144 15.59 -3.44 -4.26
CA ALA A 144 16.22 -3.81 -2.99
C ALA A 144 15.58 -5.07 -2.36
N SER A 145 14.26 -5.22 -2.48
CA SER A 145 13.51 -6.39 -2.00
C SER A 145 13.87 -7.71 -2.68
N GLN A 146 14.56 -7.67 -3.82
CA GLN A 146 14.94 -8.84 -4.62
C GLN A 146 16.44 -9.14 -4.58
N THR A 147 17.26 -8.31 -3.92
CA THR A 147 18.72 -8.51 -3.89
C THR A 147 19.16 -9.60 -2.91
N GLY A 148 18.31 -9.95 -1.95
CA GLY A 148 18.67 -10.85 -0.84
C GLY A 148 19.61 -10.21 0.18
N ASN A 149 19.85 -8.89 0.13
CA ASN A 149 20.62 -8.19 1.13
C ASN A 149 19.81 -7.98 2.42
N ILE A 150 20.52 -7.89 3.53
CA ILE A 150 19.94 -7.58 4.84
C ILE A 150 20.08 -6.07 5.05
N PHE A 151 18.95 -5.37 5.04
CA PHE A 151 18.89 -3.93 5.31
C PHE A 151 18.75 -3.69 6.80
N GLN A 152 19.55 -2.76 7.33
CA GLN A 152 19.49 -2.34 8.72
C GLN A 152 18.92 -0.92 8.81
N VAL A 153 18.11 -0.68 9.84
CA VAL A 153 17.49 0.60 10.17
C VAL A 153 18.19 1.22 11.36
#